data_AF-A0A5M3W2V3-F1
#
_entry.id   AF-A0A5M3W2V3-F1
#
_cell.length_a   1.000
_cell.length_b   1.000
_cell.length_c   1.000
_cell.angle_alpha   90.00
_cell.angle_beta   90.00
_cell.angle_gamma   90.00
#
_symmetry.space_group_name_H-M   'P 1'
#
loop_
_entity.id
_entity.type
_entity.pdbx_description
1 polymer ?
#
loop_
_entity_poly.entity_id
_entity_poly.type
_entity_poly.pdbx_seq_one_letter_code
_entity_poly.pdbx_strand_id
1 'polypeptide(L)'
;MIGGGLPGSPRIGLEIVDVRDLADIHIRAMTAPEAAGQRFLATGEFTWMRQMATILRDGLGDAGSKVPTRQLPDFLVRLTAIFDKPLRSITVSLGRRNRHSTEKAENVLGWRPRPAAQTILDCARSLLAHDMI
;
A
#
# COMPACT_ATOMS: atom_id res chain seq x y z
N MET A 1 -4.00 -11.79 -1.41
CA MET A 1 -4.82 -11.48 -0.22
C MET A 1 -6.29 -11.80 -0.48
N ILE A 2 -6.91 -11.27 -1.54
CA ILE A 2 -8.32 -11.49 -1.89
C ILE A 2 -8.64 -12.97 -2.16
N GLY A 3 -7.85 -13.65 -2.99
CA GLY A 3 -8.02 -15.09 -3.27
C GLY A 3 -7.73 -16.05 -2.10
N GLY A 4 -7.40 -15.56 -0.90
CA GLY A 4 -7.21 -16.43 0.29
C GLY A 4 -5.97 -17.32 0.32
N GLY A 5 -5.07 -17.24 -0.67
CA GLY A 5 -3.88 -18.09 -0.74
C GLY A 5 -2.80 -17.86 0.33
N LEU A 6 -2.94 -16.83 1.16
CA LEU A 6 -2.02 -16.56 2.29
C LEU A 6 -2.69 -17.00 3.60
N PRO A 7 -1.98 -17.66 4.53
CA PRO A 7 -2.56 -18.07 5.82
C PRO A 7 -2.78 -16.90 6.79
N GLY A 8 -2.15 -15.74 6.53
CA GLY A 8 -2.20 -14.56 7.37
C GLY A 8 -1.41 -13.40 6.78
N SER A 9 -1.48 -12.24 7.46
CA SER A 9 -0.75 -11.03 7.10
C SER A 9 0.57 -10.94 7.86
N PRO A 10 1.73 -10.85 7.20
CA PRO A 10 3.00 -10.56 7.88
C PRO A 10 2.98 -9.13 8.42
N ARG A 11 3.82 -8.84 9.41
CA ARG A 11 3.96 -7.49 9.99
C ARG A 11 4.78 -6.57 9.08
N ILE A 12 4.25 -6.28 7.91
CA ILE A 12 4.85 -5.38 6.91
C ILE A 12 3.92 -4.18 6.74
N GLY A 13 4.51 -2.99 6.67
CA GLY A 13 3.77 -1.75 6.43
C GLY A 13 4.35 -0.98 5.25
N LEU A 14 3.47 -0.30 4.52
CA LEU A 14 3.76 0.44 3.31
C LEU A 14 3.07 1.81 3.36
N GLU A 15 3.69 2.83 2.77
CA GLU A 15 3.01 4.09 2.49
C GLU A 15 2.24 3.94 1.17
N ILE A 16 0.92 3.89 1.25
CA ILE A 16 0.05 3.61 0.11
C ILE A 16 -0.24 4.92 -0.62
N VAL A 17 0.01 4.95 -1.93
CA VAL A 17 -0.33 6.08 -2.80
C VAL A 17 -1.02 5.57 -4.05
N ASP A 18 -2.05 6.30 -4.50
CA ASP A 18 -2.78 5.98 -5.71
C ASP A 18 -1.99 6.38 -6.96
N VAL A 19 -2.05 5.58 -8.02
CA VAL A 19 -1.42 5.93 -9.31
C VAL A 19 -2.02 7.19 -9.93
N ARG A 20 -3.30 7.49 -9.64
CA ARG A 20 -3.96 8.74 -10.07
C ARG A 20 -3.37 9.95 -9.36
N ASP A 21 -3.07 9.81 -8.07
CA ASP A 21 -2.47 10.89 -7.28
C ASP A 21 -0.99 11.09 -7.67
N LEU A 22 -0.30 10.01 -8.06
CA LEU A 22 1.03 10.10 -8.66
C LEU A 22 0.98 10.87 -9.98
N ALA A 23 0.04 10.57 -10.88
CA ALA A 23 -0.09 11.32 -12.13
C ALA A 23 -0.35 12.82 -11.86
N ASP A 24 -1.21 13.14 -10.88
CA ASP A 24 -1.52 14.52 -10.47
C ASP A 24 -0.27 15.28 -9.98
N ILE A 25 0.54 14.70 -9.08
CA ILE A 25 1.77 15.39 -8.61
C ILE A 25 2.80 15.56 -9.72
N HIS A 26 2.92 14.59 -10.64
CA HIS A 26 3.84 14.73 -11.79
C HIS A 26 3.43 15.92 -12.67
N ILE A 27 2.13 16.07 -12.95
CA ILE A 27 1.62 17.21 -13.73
C ILE A 27 1.87 18.52 -12.98
N ARG A 28 1.53 18.59 -11.69
CA ARG A 28 1.76 19.80 -10.88
C ARG A 28 3.22 20.21 -10.86
N ALA A 29 4.13 19.26 -10.64
CA ALA A 29 5.57 19.52 -10.64
C ALA A 29 6.10 19.95 -12.01
N MET A 30 5.49 19.48 -13.11
CA MET A 30 5.84 19.90 -14.47
C MET A 30 5.38 21.33 -14.77
N THR A 31 4.25 21.78 -14.19
CA THR A 31 3.64 23.08 -14.53
C THR A 31 3.93 24.20 -13.54
N ALA A 32 4.38 23.88 -12.32
CA ALA A 32 4.67 24.85 -11.27
C ALA A 32 6.10 25.40 -11.38
N PRO A 33 6.32 26.71 -11.63
CA PRO A 33 7.66 27.30 -11.67
C PRO A 33 8.47 27.06 -10.39
N GLU A 34 7.82 27.11 -9.23
CA GLU A 34 8.37 26.83 -7.90
C GLU A 34 8.88 25.39 -7.72
N ALA A 35 8.51 24.47 -8.61
CA ALA A 35 9.00 23.10 -8.61
C ALA A 35 10.39 22.95 -9.26
N ALA A 36 10.88 23.96 -9.98
CA ALA A 36 12.13 23.88 -10.71
C ALA A 36 13.33 23.56 -9.79
N GLY A 37 14.10 22.54 -10.15
CA GLY A 37 15.24 22.06 -9.37
C GLY A 37 14.88 21.38 -8.04
N GLN A 38 13.59 21.17 -7.76
CA GLN A 38 13.13 20.57 -6.52
C GLN A 38 12.86 19.07 -6.68
N ARG A 39 13.01 18.34 -5.57
CA ARG A 39 12.55 16.96 -5.42
C ARG A 39 11.38 16.91 -4.46
N PHE A 40 10.40 16.06 -4.77
CA PHE A 40 9.19 15.85 -3.98
C PHE A 40 9.02 14.35 -3.69
N LEU A 41 8.55 14.04 -2.49
CA LEU A 41 8.11 12.69 -2.13
C LEU A 41 6.60 12.61 -2.35
N ALA A 42 6.17 11.58 -3.08
CA ALA A 42 4.78 11.30 -3.36
C ALA A 42 4.38 10.00 -2.66
N THR A 43 4.35 10.04 -1.33
CA THR A 43 3.91 8.93 -0.49
C THR A 43 2.56 9.27 0.13
N GLY A 44 1.75 8.25 0.43
CA GLY A 44 0.49 8.46 1.13
C GLY A 44 0.49 7.83 2.52
N GLU A 45 -0.68 7.41 2.98
CA GLU A 45 -0.86 6.95 4.34
C GLU A 45 -0.12 5.62 4.60
N PHE A 46 0.68 5.59 5.67
CA PHE A 46 1.32 4.36 6.14
C PHE A 46 0.27 3.37 6.66
N THR A 47 0.20 2.20 6.02
CA THR A 47 -0.79 1.16 6.31
C THR A 47 -0.08 -0.19 6.52
N TRP A 48 -0.40 -0.90 7.60
CA TRP A 48 0.05 -2.28 7.81
C TRP A 48 -0.73 -3.25 6.91
N MET A 49 -0.10 -4.32 6.45
CA MET A 49 -0.77 -5.36 5.65
C MET A 49 -2.01 -5.92 6.33
N ARG A 50 -1.99 -6.07 7.66
CA ARG A 50 -3.18 -6.46 8.43
C ARG A 50 -4.33 -5.46 8.28
N GLN A 51 -4.04 -4.16 8.31
CA GLN A 51 -5.05 -3.11 8.11
C GLN A 51 -5.59 -3.16 6.68
N MET A 52 -4.73 -3.36 5.67
CA MET A 52 -5.17 -3.58 4.28
C MET A 52 -6.10 -4.79 4.19
N ALA A 53 -5.76 -5.90 4.85
CA ALA A 53 -6.59 -7.10 4.89
C ALA A 53 -7.98 -6.82 5.49
N THR A 54 -8.04 -6.06 6.58
CA THR A 54 -9.30 -5.64 7.20
C THR A 54 -10.10 -4.75 6.25
N ILE A 55 -9.49 -3.73 5.65
CA ILE A 55 -10.14 -2.85 4.66
C ILE A 55 -10.76 -3.68 3.52
N LEU A 56 -10.01 -4.62 2.97
CA LEU A 56 -10.48 -5.50 1.89
C LEU A 56 -11.61 -6.43 2.34
N ARG A 57 -11.48 -7.04 3.52
CA ARG A 57 -12.51 -7.94 4.06
C ARG A 57 -13.82 -7.20 4.29
N ASP A 58 -13.75 -6.00 4.84
CA ASP A 58 -14.93 -5.23 5.23
C ASP A 58 -15.56 -4.50 4.03
N GLY A 59 -14.76 -4.04 3.06
CA GLY A 59 -15.21 -3.19 1.96
C GLY A 59 -15.56 -3.89 0.64
N LEU A 60 -15.34 -5.20 0.53
CA LEU A 60 -15.62 -6.00 -0.67
C LEU A 60 -16.82 -6.96 -0.54
N GLY A 61 -17.47 -7.02 0.62
CA GLY A 61 -18.57 -7.97 0.86
C GLY A 61 -18.13 -9.43 0.62
N ASP A 62 -18.93 -10.20 -0.12
CA ASP A 62 -18.68 -11.62 -0.38
C ASP A 62 -17.32 -11.88 -1.06
N ALA A 63 -16.87 -10.98 -1.93
CA ALA A 63 -15.57 -11.08 -2.59
C ALA A 63 -14.39 -10.94 -1.59
N GLY A 64 -14.61 -10.27 -0.46
CA GLY A 64 -13.63 -10.12 0.63
C GLY A 64 -13.63 -11.27 1.64
N SER A 65 -14.60 -12.20 1.58
CA SER A 65 -14.82 -13.24 2.61
C SER A 65 -13.61 -14.13 2.88
N LYS A 66 -12.75 -14.33 1.87
CA LYS A 66 -11.53 -15.15 1.95
C LYS A 66 -10.28 -14.39 2.40
N VAL A 67 -10.36 -13.07 2.62
CA VAL A 67 -9.18 -12.24 2.94
C VAL A 67 -8.66 -12.51 4.36
N PRO A 68 -7.48 -13.10 4.56
CA PRO A 68 -6.98 -13.45 5.89
C PRO A 68 -6.59 -12.19 6.70
N THR A 69 -7.24 -11.96 7.85
CA THR A 69 -7.00 -10.78 8.72
C THR A 69 -6.13 -11.07 9.95
N ARG A 70 -5.73 -12.33 10.15
CA ARG A 70 -4.83 -12.73 11.25
C ARG A 70 -3.41 -12.27 10.96
N GLN A 71 -2.73 -11.77 11.98
CA GLN A 71 -1.32 -11.43 11.88
C GLN A 71 -0.45 -12.66 12.12
N LEU A 72 0.55 -12.87 11.26
CA LEU A 72 1.53 -13.93 11.45
C LEU A 72 2.66 -13.45 12.39
N PRO A 73 3.10 -14.28 13.35
CA PRO A 73 4.29 -13.98 14.13
C PRO A 73 5.54 -13.87 13.25
N ASP A 74 6.40 -12.87 13.52
CA ASP A 74 7.59 -12.60 12.69
C ASP A 74 8.55 -13.79 12.61
N PHE A 75 8.71 -14.58 13.68
CA PHE A 75 9.58 -15.77 13.68
C PHE A 75 9.09 -16.83 12.69
N LEU A 76 7.76 -17.01 12.58
CA LEU A 76 7.16 -17.95 11.66
C LEU A 76 7.42 -17.52 10.22
N VAL A 77 7.24 -16.23 9.93
CA VAL A 77 7.53 -15.65 8.60
C VAL A 77 9.00 -15.82 8.24
N ARG A 78 9.92 -15.60 9.19
CA ARG A 78 11.36 -15.79 8.97
C ARG A 78 11.74 -17.25 8.72
N LEU A 79 11.09 -18.20 9.40
CA LEU A 79 11.33 -19.62 9.20
C LEU A 79 10.88 -20.08 7.81
N THR A 80 9.68 -19.69 7.39
CA THR A 80 9.14 -20.05 6.06
C THR A 80 9.93 -19.41 4.92
N ALA A 81 10.49 -18.22 5.15
CA ALA A 81 11.32 -17.51 4.17
C ALA A 81 12.64 -18.21 3.80
N ILE A 82 13.07 -19.22 4.56
CA ILE A 82 14.24 -20.05 4.20
C ILE A 82 13.97 -20.84 2.92
N PHE A 83 12.72 -21.30 2.75
CA PHE A 83 12.29 -22.14 1.63
C PHE A 83 11.55 -21.34 0.55
N ASP A 84 11.06 -20.14 0.86
CA ASP A 84 10.33 -19.25 -0.05
C ASP A 84 11.18 -18.02 -0.41
N LYS A 85 11.74 -18.02 -1.64
CA LYS A 85 12.60 -16.94 -2.16
C LYS A 85 11.88 -15.58 -2.22
N PRO A 86 10.65 -15.47 -2.78
CA PRO A 86 9.87 -14.23 -2.72
C PRO A 86 9.71 -13.70 -1.29
N LEU A 87 9.34 -14.56 -0.35
CA LEU A 87 9.13 -14.18 1.05
C LEU A 87 10.42 -13.70 1.72
N ARG A 88 11.58 -14.28 1.35
CA ARG A 88 12.90 -13.86 1.86
C ARG A 88 13.19 -12.39 1.57
N SER A 89 12.82 -11.90 0.39
CA SER A 89 13.08 -10.50 0.00
C SER A 89 12.34 -9.49 0.87
N ILE A 90 11.17 -9.86 1.41
CA ILE A 90 10.35 -8.96 2.23
C ILE A 90 10.60 -9.08 3.73
N THR A 91 11.38 -10.07 4.18
CA THR A 91 11.69 -10.25 5.62
C THR A 91 12.44 -9.07 6.24
N VAL A 92 13.26 -8.36 5.44
CA VAL A 92 13.98 -7.17 5.91
C VAL A 92 13.05 -6.03 6.32
N SER A 93 11.82 -6.02 5.81
CA SER A 93 10.79 -5.02 6.11
C SER A 93 9.93 -5.39 7.32
N LEU A 94 10.08 -6.59 7.89
CA LEU A 94 9.28 -7.04 9.03
C LEU A 94 9.46 -6.11 10.24
N GLY A 95 8.32 -5.62 10.73
CA GLY A 95 8.25 -4.73 11.88
C GLY A 95 8.76 -3.31 11.64
N ARG A 96 9.19 -2.99 10.42
CA ARG A 96 9.66 -1.64 10.09
C ARG A 96 8.50 -0.72 9.79
N ARG A 97 8.59 0.51 10.31
CA ARG A 97 7.67 1.61 9.99
C ARG A 97 8.45 2.66 9.22
N ASN A 98 8.27 2.68 7.91
CA ASN A 98 8.78 3.75 7.06
C ASN A 98 7.77 4.89 7.13
N ARG A 99 8.23 6.10 7.45
CA ARG A 99 7.38 7.30 7.45
C ARG A 99 8.17 8.44 6.85
N HIS A 100 7.67 8.97 5.75
CA HIS A 100 8.21 10.13 5.07
C HIS A 100 7.23 11.29 5.16
N SER A 101 7.74 12.51 5.19
CA SER A 101 6.91 13.72 5.14
C SER A 101 6.66 14.11 3.69
N THR A 102 5.40 14.42 3.38
CA THR A 102 4.97 15.00 2.10
C THR A 102 4.61 16.48 2.22
N GLU A 103 4.93 17.12 3.37
CA GLU A 103 4.64 18.54 3.63
C GLU A 103 5.17 19.47 2.53
N LYS A 104 6.31 19.15 1.91
CA LYS A 104 6.83 19.94 0.78
C LYS A 104 5.94 19.87 -0.45
N ALA A 105 5.43 18.69 -0.80
CA ALA A 105 4.52 18.51 -1.92
C ALA A 105 3.19 19.23 -1.66
N GLU A 106 2.73 19.21 -0.41
CA GLU A 106 1.55 19.94 0.02
C GLU A 106 1.76 21.46 -0.07
N ASN A 107 2.81 21.99 0.55
CA ASN A 107 3.04 23.43 0.66
C ASN A 107 3.41 24.08 -0.67
N VAL A 108 4.15 23.38 -1.53
CA VAL A 108 4.64 23.95 -2.80
C VAL A 108 3.69 23.63 -3.96
N LEU A 109 3.11 22.43 -4.01
CA LEU A 109 2.29 22.00 -5.15
C LEU A 109 0.79 21.92 -4.82
N GLY A 110 0.39 22.18 -3.57
CA GLY A 110 -0.98 21.96 -3.12
C GLY A 110 -1.42 20.50 -3.24
N TRP A 111 -0.47 19.56 -3.24
CA TRP A 111 -0.75 18.14 -3.48
C TRP A 111 -1.07 17.41 -2.19
N ARG A 112 -2.17 16.65 -2.19
CA ARG A 112 -2.54 15.76 -1.10
C ARG A 112 -3.06 14.44 -1.69
N PRO A 113 -2.50 13.29 -1.27
CA PRO A 113 -2.98 11.99 -1.75
C PRO A 113 -4.35 11.65 -1.14
N ARG A 114 -5.08 10.78 -1.82
CA ARG A 114 -6.33 10.21 -1.31
C ARG A 114 -6.06 9.23 -0.16
N PRO A 115 -7.08 8.95 0.68
CA PRO A 115 -6.94 7.98 1.77
C PRO A 115 -6.57 6.58 1.27
N ALA A 116 -5.69 5.88 1.99
CA ALA A 116 -5.22 4.56 1.57
C ALA A 116 -6.36 3.55 1.39
N ALA A 117 -7.39 3.61 2.25
CA ALA A 117 -8.55 2.72 2.16
C ALA A 117 -9.28 2.85 0.82
N GLN A 118 -9.41 4.06 0.29
CA GLN A 118 -10.04 4.28 -1.02
C GLN A 118 -9.21 3.63 -2.13
N THR A 119 -7.89 3.86 -2.15
CA THR A 119 -6.98 3.27 -3.14
C THR A 119 -6.98 1.74 -3.09
N ILE A 120 -6.95 1.16 -1.89
CA ILE A 120 -6.98 -0.30 -1.68
C ILE A 120 -8.27 -0.90 -2.26
N LEU A 121 -9.43 -0.29 -1.98
CA LEU A 121 -10.72 -0.77 -2.45
C LEU A 121 -10.92 -0.56 -3.95
N ASP A 122 -10.53 0.60 -4.48
CA ASP A 122 -10.62 0.91 -5.91
C ASP A 122 -9.76 -0.07 -6.73
N CYS A 123 -8.54 -0.35 -6.26
CA CYS A 123 -7.65 -1.32 -6.88
C CYS A 123 -8.26 -2.74 -6.86
N ALA A 124 -8.75 -3.18 -5.70
CA ALA A 124 -9.37 -4.49 -5.57
C ALA A 124 -10.62 -4.66 -6.47
N ARG A 125 -11.48 -3.64 -6.52
CA ARG A 125 -12.67 -3.63 -7.38
C ARG A 125 -12.30 -3.65 -8.86
N SER A 126 -11.25 -2.92 -9.25
CA SER A 126 -10.73 -2.93 -10.62
C SER A 126 -10.24 -4.32 -11.02
N LEU A 127 -9.46 -4.98 -10.16
CA LEU A 127 -8.97 -6.34 -10.43
C LEU A 127 -10.12 -7.36 -10.56
N LEU A 128 -11.15 -7.26 -9.71
CA LEU A 128 -12.35 -8.10 -9.80
C LEU A 128 -13.14 -7.83 -11.08
N ALA A 129 -13.30 -6.56 -11.47
CA ALA A 129 -14.05 -6.18 -12.67
C ALA A 129 -13.35 -6.61 -13.98
N HIS A 130 -12.05 -6.88 -13.94
CA HIS A 130 -11.25 -7.33 -15.08
C HIS A 130 -10.85 -8.81 -15.00
N ASP A 131 -11.48 -9.59 -14.12
CA ASP A 131 -11.22 -11.03 -13.93
C ASP A 131 -9.73 -11.37 -13.69
N MET A 132 -9.01 -10.45 -13.02
CA MET A 132 -7.57 -10.60 -12.74
C MET A 132 -7.28 -11.33 -11.42
N ILE A 133 -8.30 -11.61 -10.60
CA ILE A 133 -8.22 -12.31 -9.30
C ILE A 133 -9.52 -13.03 -8.95
#